data_AF-A0A4Z2B0H2-F1
#
_entry.id   AF-A0A4Z2B0H2-F1
#
_cell.length_a   1.000
_cell.length_b   1.000
_cell.length_c   1.000
_cell.angle_alpha   90.00
_cell.angle_beta   90.00
_cell.angle_gamma   90.00
#
_symmetry.space_group_name_H-M   'P 1'
#
loop_
_entity.id
_entity.type
_entity.pdbx_description
1 polymer ?
#
loop_
_entity_poly.entity_id
_entity_poly.type
_entity_poly.pdbx_seq_one_letter_code
_entity_poly.pdbx_strand_id
1 'polypeptide(L)'
;MSVRRATVHAKWVIGRVIGTKMEKTAKVRVTRLVLDPYLLKYYNKRKTYFAHDALEQCTVGDIVLLKALPEARSKHVKHELSEIVYKVGRVVDPLTGKRVAGTEFLEPLTDLVVSPDEEVKLSETLKELHISAGSSGSDSAPAQKPSS
;
A
#
# COMPACT_ATOMS: atom_id res chain seq x y z
N MET A 1 0.25 -20.02 30.05
CA MET A 1 1.37 -20.02 29.08
C MET A 1 1.93 -18.60 28.96
N SER A 2 3.15 -18.34 29.44
CA SER A 2 3.77 -17.01 29.36
C SER A 2 4.19 -16.69 27.93
N VAL A 3 3.77 -15.55 27.39
CA VAL A 3 4.16 -15.11 26.03
C VAL A 3 5.64 -14.74 26.04
N ARG A 4 6.47 -15.49 25.30
CA ARG A 4 7.90 -15.16 25.14
C ARG A 4 8.03 -13.79 24.48
N ARG A 5 8.60 -12.82 25.21
CA ARG A 5 8.82 -11.45 24.73
C ARG A 5 10.21 -11.35 24.09
N ALA A 6 10.28 -10.69 22.94
CA ALA A 6 11.56 -10.33 22.34
C ALA A 6 12.31 -9.32 23.23
N THR A 7 13.62 -9.50 23.36
CA THR A 7 14.52 -8.60 24.10
C THR A 7 14.89 -7.34 23.32
N VAL A 8 14.59 -7.31 22.02
CA VAL A 8 14.94 -6.21 21.13
C VAL A 8 13.94 -5.06 21.25
N HIS A 9 14.42 -3.83 21.35
CA HIS A 9 13.57 -2.63 21.42
C HIS A 9 12.67 -2.46 20.17
N ALA A 10 13.20 -2.80 18.99
CA ALA A 10 12.48 -2.74 17.72
C ALA A 10 11.53 -3.94 17.56
N LYS A 11 10.36 -3.92 18.21
CA LYS A 11 9.37 -5.01 18.13
C LYS A 11 8.71 -5.14 16.76
N TRP A 12 8.30 -4.00 16.22
CA TRP A 12 7.70 -3.88 14.89
C TRP A 12 8.39 -2.73 14.16
N VAL A 13 8.84 -2.99 12.94
CA VAL A 13 9.45 -1.95 12.10
C VAL A 13 9.06 -2.14 10.65
N ILE A 14 8.77 -1.04 9.97
CA ILE A 14 8.55 -1.02 8.52
C ILE A 14 9.84 -0.56 7.86
N GLY A 15 10.20 -1.18 6.74
CA GLY A 15 11.37 -0.80 5.98
C GLY A 15 11.31 -1.24 4.53
N ARG A 16 12.29 -0.77 3.76
CA ARG A 16 12.44 -1.11 2.34
C ARG A 16 13.50 -2.17 2.15
N VAL A 17 13.21 -3.20 1.37
CA VAL A 17 14.18 -4.25 1.03
C VAL A 17 15.28 -3.67 0.13
N ILE A 18 16.53 -3.77 0.56
CA ILE A 18 17.72 -3.34 -0.20
C ILE A 18 18.31 -4.51 -0.98
N GLY A 19 18.27 -5.72 -0.42
CA GLY A 19 18.94 -6.87 -1.02
C GLY A 19 18.44 -8.20 -0.49
N THR A 20 18.45 -9.18 -1.38
CA THR A 20 17.95 -10.55 -1.19
C THR A 20 18.99 -11.59 -1.62
N LYS A 21 20.28 -11.22 -1.64
CA LYS A 21 21.38 -12.10 -2.08
C LYS A 21 21.68 -13.26 -1.09
N MET A 22 21.11 -13.22 0.10
CA MET A 22 21.35 -14.21 1.16
C MET A 22 20.19 -15.20 1.19
N GLU A 23 20.49 -16.48 1.39
CA GLU A 23 19.46 -17.52 1.53
C GLU A 23 18.54 -17.22 2.71
N LYS A 24 17.24 -17.32 2.45
CA LYS A 24 16.15 -17.14 3.43
C LYS A 24 16.27 -15.89 4.30
N THR A 25 16.91 -14.85 3.79
CA THR A 25 17.23 -13.64 4.56
C THR A 25 17.16 -12.39 3.69
N ALA A 26 16.31 -11.44 4.10
CA ALA A 26 16.19 -10.14 3.47
C ALA A 26 16.99 -9.07 4.24
N LYS A 27 17.74 -8.24 3.50
CA LYS A 27 18.40 -7.04 4.04
C LYS A 27 17.48 -5.84 3.86
N VAL A 28 17.01 -5.28 4.98
CA VAL A 28 15.97 -4.23 5.00
C VAL A 28 16.53 -2.92 5.54
N ARG A 29 16.23 -1.80 4.87
CA ARG A 29 16.49 -0.43 5.33
C ARG A 29 15.29 0.08 6.11
N VAL A 30 15.48 0.35 7.39
CA VAL A 30 14.50 1.08 8.21
C VAL A 30 14.94 2.53 8.31
N THR A 31 14.02 3.45 8.13
CA THR A 31 14.25 4.89 8.33
C THR A 31 13.48 5.35 9.55
N ARG A 32 14.09 6.23 10.35
CA ARG A 32 13.47 6.86 11.51
C ARG A 32 13.76 8.36 11.45
N LEU A 33 12.80 9.16 11.87
CA LEU A 33 13.01 10.58 12.05
C LEU A 33 13.79 10.82 13.35
N VAL A 34 14.91 11.53 13.24
CA VAL A 34 15.74 11.93 14.37
C VAL A 34 15.85 13.45 14.35
N LEU A 35 15.59 14.07 15.50
CA LEU A 35 15.71 15.50 15.69
C LEU A 35 17.19 15.88 15.77
N ASP A 36 17.61 16.83 14.95
CA ASP A 36 18.87 17.53 15.15
C ASP A 36 18.69 18.58 16.26
N PRO A 37 19.44 18.51 17.38
CA PRO A 37 19.24 19.41 18.52
C PRO A 37 19.66 20.85 18.23
N TYR A 38 20.56 21.09 17.27
CA TYR A 38 21.01 22.44 16.93
C TYR A 38 20.03 23.13 15.98
N LEU A 39 19.61 22.42 14.94
CA LEU A 39 18.71 22.96 13.90
C LEU A 39 17.22 22.81 14.24
N LEU A 40 16.88 22.01 15.26
CA LEU A 40 15.51 21.65 15.63
C LEU A 40 14.67 21.12 14.44
N LYS A 41 15.33 20.43 13.52
CA LYS A 41 14.72 19.84 12.32
C LYS A 41 14.88 18.34 12.32
N TYR A 42 13.82 17.63 11.89
CA TYR A 42 13.87 16.18 11.75
C TYR A 42 14.55 15.76 10.45
N TYR A 43 15.45 14.78 10.57
CA TYR A 43 16.12 14.16 9.44
C TYR A 43 15.94 12.64 9.44
N ASN A 44 15.94 12.06 8.25
CA ASN A 44 15.83 10.62 8.06
C ASN A 44 17.14 9.92 8.40
N LYS A 45 17.19 9.25 9.56
CA LYS A 45 18.31 8.36 9.94
C LYS A 45 17.98 6.92 9.53
N ARG A 46 18.82 6.34 8.67
CA ARG A 46 18.67 4.96 8.19
C ARG A 46 19.42 3.97 9.07
N LYS A 47 18.86 2.78 9.27
CA LYS A 47 19.52 1.62 9.90
C LYS A 47 19.15 0.36 9.12
N THR A 48 20.12 -0.53 8.93
CA THR A 48 19.90 -1.81 8.25
C THR A 48 19.56 -2.91 9.25
N TYR A 49 18.57 -3.72 8.91
CA TYR A 49 18.13 -4.88 9.66
C TYR A 49 18.17 -6.10 8.75
N PHE A 50 18.42 -7.26 9.35
CA PHE A 50 18.31 -8.55 8.67
C PHE A 50 17.05 -9.24 9.18
N ALA A 51 16.22 -9.66 8.23
CA ALA A 51 14.97 -10.35 8.48
C ALA A 51 15.04 -11.76 7.90
N HIS A 52 14.60 -12.75 8.66
CA HIS A 52 14.38 -14.08 8.14
C HIS A 52 13.14 -14.10 7.23
N ASP A 53 13.30 -14.62 6.02
CA ASP A 53 12.23 -14.82 5.04
C ASP A 53 12.25 -16.30 4.64
N ALA A 54 11.31 -17.10 5.14
CA ALA A 54 11.32 -18.55 4.94
C ALA A 54 11.02 -18.96 3.49
N LEU A 55 10.24 -18.16 2.77
CA LEU A 55 9.74 -18.44 1.42
C LEU A 55 10.50 -17.66 0.33
N GLU A 56 11.46 -16.82 0.72
CA GLU A 56 12.23 -15.95 -0.20
C GLU A 56 11.33 -15.10 -1.11
N GLN A 57 10.18 -14.69 -0.58
CA GLN A 57 9.15 -13.96 -1.32
C GLN A 57 9.51 -12.47 -1.53
N CYS A 58 10.46 -11.93 -0.77
CA CYS A 58 10.87 -10.53 -0.89
C CYS A 58 11.57 -10.24 -2.22
N THR A 59 11.24 -9.10 -2.82
CA THR A 59 11.99 -8.51 -3.94
C THR A 59 12.64 -7.20 -3.53
N VAL A 60 13.74 -6.85 -4.20
CA VAL A 60 14.44 -5.58 -3.94
C VAL A 60 13.49 -4.42 -4.25
N GLY A 61 13.32 -3.52 -3.29
CA GLY A 61 12.43 -2.37 -3.42
C GLY A 61 11.09 -2.51 -2.70
N ASP A 62 10.71 -3.71 -2.25
CA ASP A 62 9.48 -3.94 -1.49
C ASP A 62 9.47 -3.17 -0.18
N ILE A 63 8.28 -2.77 0.28
CA ILE A 63 8.04 -2.25 1.62
C ILE A 63 7.49 -3.40 2.47
N VAL A 64 8.20 -3.72 3.54
CA VAL A 64 7.95 -4.91 4.36
C VAL A 64 7.77 -4.54 5.83
N LEU A 65 6.89 -5.28 6.49
CA LEU A 65 6.70 -5.24 7.93
C LEU A 65 7.54 -6.33 8.58
N LEU A 66 8.41 -5.93 9.49
CA LEU A 66 9.25 -6.84 10.25
C LEU A 66 8.76 -6.97 11.69
N LYS A 67 8.75 -8.20 12.18
CA LYS A 67 8.46 -8.56 13.56
C LYS A 67 9.74 -9.00 14.27
N ALA A 68 9.92 -8.61 15.53
CA ALA A 68 11.03 -9.12 16.34
C ALA A 68 10.81 -10.58 16.71
N LEU A 69 11.87 -11.38 16.55
CA LEU A 69 11.88 -12.75 17.03
C LEU A 69 12.08 -12.77 18.56
N PRO A 70 11.41 -13.68 19.30
CA PRO A 70 11.67 -13.88 20.72
C PRO A 70 13.14 -14.26 20.99
N GLU A 71 13.70 -15.11 20.11
CA GLU A 71 15.08 -15.58 20.15
C GLU A 71 15.76 -15.26 18.81
N ALA A 72 16.98 -14.72 18.85
CA ALA A 72 17.71 -14.37 17.64
C ALA A 72 18.21 -15.65 16.93
N ARG A 73 17.92 -15.81 15.64
CA ARG A 73 18.39 -16.96 14.84
C ARG A 73 19.89 -16.91 14.58
N SER A 74 20.45 -15.71 14.50
CA SER A 74 21.88 -15.47 14.31
C SER A 74 22.26 -14.14 14.95
N LYS A 75 23.56 -13.80 14.98
CA LYS A 75 24.09 -12.54 15.55
C LYS A 75 23.37 -11.30 14.98
N HIS A 76 23.07 -11.31 13.69
CA HIS A 76 22.46 -10.19 12.98
C HIS A 76 20.97 -10.37 12.67
N VAL A 77 20.48 -11.61 12.59
CA VAL A 77 19.09 -11.93 12.24
C VAL A 77 18.26 -11.96 13.52
N LYS A 78 17.63 -10.83 13.82
CA LYS A 78 16.77 -10.61 15.00
C LYS A 78 15.30 -10.41 14.67
N HIS A 79 14.99 -10.32 13.38
CA HIS A 79 13.66 -10.06 12.88
C HIS A 79 13.22 -11.16 11.93
N GLU A 80 11.92 -11.27 11.76
CA GLU A 80 11.25 -12.12 10.80
C GLU A 80 10.36 -11.24 9.93
N LEU A 81 10.23 -11.62 8.67
CA LEU A 81 9.28 -11.03 7.75
C LEU A 81 7.86 -11.41 8.19
N SER A 82 7.06 -10.42 8.57
CA SER A 82 5.65 -10.65 8.92
C SER A 82 4.77 -10.56 7.69
N GLU A 83 4.93 -9.49 6.91
CA GLU A 83 4.08 -9.19 5.77
C GLU A 83 4.82 -8.31 4.77
N ILE A 84 4.51 -8.48 3.47
CA ILE A 84 4.89 -7.55 2.41
C ILE A 84 3.76 -6.54 2.29
N VAL A 85 3.96 -5.33 2.84
CA VAL A 85 2.95 -4.26 2.84
C VAL A 85 2.73 -3.73 1.43
N TYR A 86 3.83 -3.46 0.71
CA TYR A 86 3.76 -3.02 -0.69
C TYR A 86 4.77 -3.77 -1.53
N LYS A 87 4.25 -4.53 -2.49
CA LYS A 87 5.07 -5.24 -3.49
C LYS A 87 5.49 -4.28 -4.59
N VAL A 88 6.77 -4.26 -4.92
CA VAL A 88 7.28 -3.42 -6.02
C VAL A 88 6.57 -3.77 -7.33
N GLY A 89 6.02 -2.75 -8.01
CA GLY A 89 5.30 -2.90 -9.29
C GLY A 89 3.92 -3.57 -9.21
N ARG A 90 3.50 -4.09 -8.05
CA ARG A 90 2.19 -4.70 -7.83
C ARG A 90 1.57 -4.20 -6.53
N VAL A 91 1.52 -2.87 -6.40
CA VAL A 91 0.92 -2.21 -5.24
C VAL A 91 -0.60 -2.34 -5.32
N VAL A 92 -1.20 -2.76 -4.22
CA VAL A 92 -2.66 -2.81 -4.03
C VAL A 92 -3.02 -1.75 -3.03
N ASP A 93 -4.05 -0.94 -3.34
CA ASP A 93 -4.57 0.04 -2.41
C ASP A 93 -5.28 -0.67 -1.24
N PRO A 94 -4.90 -0.41 0.02
CA PRO A 94 -5.53 -1.04 1.18
C PRO A 94 -7.01 -0.66 1.36
N LEU A 95 -7.49 0.44 0.77
CA LEU A 95 -8.88 0.88 0.91
C LEU A 95 -9.81 0.19 -0.09
N THR A 96 -9.41 0.14 -1.36
CA THR A 96 -10.26 -0.41 -2.45
C THR A 96 -9.92 -1.86 -2.82
N GLY A 97 -8.73 -2.35 -2.46
CA GLY A 97 -8.24 -3.67 -2.90
C GLY A 97 -7.86 -3.75 -4.38
N LYS A 98 -7.94 -2.63 -5.11
CA LYS A 98 -7.58 -2.55 -6.53
C LYS A 98 -6.09 -2.24 -6.71
N ARG A 99 -5.53 -2.63 -7.85
CA ARG A 99 -4.11 -2.39 -8.18
C ARG A 99 -3.91 -0.94 -8.60
N VAL A 100 -2.80 -0.35 -8.16
CA VAL A 100 -2.47 1.07 -8.38
C VAL A 100 -1.09 1.21 -9.01
N ALA A 101 -0.96 2.13 -9.95
CA ALA A 101 0.31 2.63 -10.47
C ALA A 101 0.49 4.10 -10.04
N GLY A 102 1.23 4.32 -8.96
CA GLY A 102 1.43 5.67 -8.42
C GLY A 102 0.15 6.23 -7.83
N THR A 103 -0.45 7.21 -8.50
CA THR A 103 -1.71 7.87 -8.10
C THR A 103 -2.93 7.34 -8.86
N GLU A 104 -2.73 6.50 -9.87
CA GLU A 104 -3.80 6.05 -10.78
C GLU A 104 -4.12 4.58 -10.54
N PHE A 105 -5.41 4.24 -10.56
CA PHE A 105 -5.84 2.84 -10.55
C PHE A 105 -5.58 2.20 -11.91
N LEU A 106 -5.11 0.95 -11.91
CA LEU A 106 -4.95 0.18 -13.15
C LEU A 106 -6.31 -0.20 -13.75
N GLU A 107 -7.28 -0.48 -12.89
CA GLU A 107 -8.66 -0.75 -13.26
C GLU A 107 -9.50 0.42 -12.75
N PRO A 108 -10.28 1.09 -13.63
CA PRO A 108 -11.05 2.24 -13.22
C PRO A 108 -12.07 1.83 -12.14
N LEU A 109 -12.40 2.75 -11.23
CA LEU A 109 -13.34 2.50 -10.12
C LEU A 109 -14.80 2.32 -10.58
N THR A 110 -15.04 2.34 -11.89
CA THR A 110 -16.35 2.31 -12.53
C THR A 110 -17.11 0.99 -12.34
N ASP A 111 -16.53 -0.04 -11.73
CA ASP A 111 -17.24 -1.31 -11.47
C ASP A 111 -18.29 -1.24 -10.34
N LEU A 112 -18.54 -0.05 -9.77
CA LEU A 112 -19.76 0.23 -9.01
C LEU A 112 -20.83 0.95 -9.85
N VAL A 113 -20.61 1.09 -11.16
CA VAL A 113 -21.65 1.40 -12.14
C VAL A 113 -22.15 0.05 -12.63
N VAL A 114 -23.32 -0.32 -12.12
CA VAL A 114 -24.39 -1.05 -12.81
C VAL A 114 -23.91 -1.66 -14.13
N SER A 115 -23.75 -2.99 -14.18
CA SER A 115 -23.46 -3.69 -15.44
C SER A 115 -24.39 -3.15 -16.54
N PRO A 116 -23.95 -2.99 -17.79
CA PRO A 116 -24.81 -2.46 -18.86
C PRO A 116 -26.15 -3.22 -18.97
N ASP A 117 -26.17 -4.49 -18.59
CA ASP A 117 -27.38 -5.32 -18.49
C ASP A 117 -28.39 -4.85 -17.43
N GLU A 118 -27.92 -4.24 -16.34
CA GLU A 118 -28.75 -3.65 -15.29
C GLU A 118 -29.22 -2.24 -15.69
N GLU A 119 -28.41 -1.46 -16.42
CA GLU A 119 -28.85 -0.15 -16.95
C GLU A 119 -30.00 -0.34 -17.96
N VAL A 120 -29.92 -1.37 -18.81
CA VAL A 120 -30.99 -1.74 -19.74
C VAL A 120 -32.25 -2.13 -18.98
N LYS A 121 -32.16 -2.99 -17.97
CA LYS A 121 -33.32 -3.40 -17.14
C LYS A 121 -33.96 -2.24 -16.38
N LEU A 122 -33.16 -1.32 -15.84
CA LEU A 122 -33.64 -0.13 -15.14
C LEU A 122 -34.32 0.85 -16.12
N SER A 123 -33.79 0.97 -17.34
CA SER A 123 -34.40 1.78 -18.39
C SER A 123 -35.73 1.20 -18.88
N GLU A 124 -35.86 -0.12 -18.92
CA GLU A 124 -37.09 -0.84 -19.30
C GLU A 124 -38.16 -0.70 -18.22
N THR A 125 -37.81 -0.90 -16.95
CA THR A 125 -38.74 -0.71 -15.82
C THR A 125 -39.21 0.75 -15.69
N LEU A 126 -38.35 1.74 -15.96
CA LEU A 126 -38.78 3.15 -15.94
C LEU A 126 -39.73 3.51 -17.11
N LYS A 127 -39.58 2.86 -18.27
CA LYS A 127 -40.50 3.02 -19.41
C LYS A 127 -41.88 2.40 -19.11
N GLU A 128 -41.90 1.24 -18.47
CA GLU A 128 -43.14 0.55 -18.05
C GLU A 128 -43.95 1.36 -17.04
N LEU A 129 -43.28 2.16 -16.21
CA LEU A 129 -43.94 3.00 -15.19
C LEU A 129 -44.48 4.34 -15.74
N HIS A 130 -44.29 4.65 -17.03
CA HIS A 130 -44.76 5.89 -17.69
C HIS A 130 -44.51 7.19 -16.90
N ILE A 131 -43.39 7.30 -16.17
CA ILE A 131 -43.04 8.52 -15.45
C ILE A 131 -42.28 9.43 -16.42
N SER A 132 -42.95 10.42 -16.98
CA SER A 132 -42.29 11.49 -17.73
C SER A 132 -41.65 12.49 -16.77
N ALA A 133 -40.32 12.41 -16.59
CA ALA A 133 -39.57 13.48 -15.96
C ALA A 133 -39.54 14.68 -16.93
N GLY A 134 -40.26 15.75 -16.59
CA GLY A 134 -40.22 17.01 -17.33
C GLY A 134 -38.81 17.58 -17.33
N SER A 135 -38.29 17.89 -18.52
CA SER A 135 -37.00 18.54 -18.70
C SER A 135 -37.03 19.97 -18.16
N SER A 136 -36.41 20.22 -17.01
CA SER A 136 -35.93 21.56 -16.65
C SER A 136 -34.47 21.68 -17.08
N GLY A 137 -34.26 22.32 -18.22
CA GLY A 137 -32.93 22.69 -18.69
C GLY A 137 -32.28 23.70 -17.75
N SER A 138 -30.99 23.51 -17.48
CA SER A 138 -30.08 24.62 -17.23
C SER A 138 -28.67 24.26 -17.70
N ASP A 139 -28.17 25.14 -18.57
CA ASP A 139 -26.85 25.26 -19.16
C ASP A 139 -25.68 25.03 -18.18
N SER A 140 -24.64 24.35 -18.66
CA SER A 140 -23.26 24.76 -18.37
C SER A 140 -22.32 24.40 -19.53
N ALA A 141 -21.79 25.44 -20.18
CA ALA A 141 -20.85 25.36 -21.30
C ALA A 141 -19.44 24.91 -20.86
N PRO A 142 -18.62 24.30 -21.75
CA PRO A 142 -17.27 23.89 -21.41
C PRO A 142 -16.27 25.05 -21.46
N ALA A 143 -15.43 25.16 -20.43
CA ALA A 143 -14.37 26.15 -20.32
C ALA A 143 -13.27 25.96 -21.40
N GLN A 144 -13.01 27.01 -22.17
CA GLN A 144 -11.86 27.10 -23.07
C GLN A 144 -10.56 27.30 -22.25
N LYS A 145 -9.49 26.58 -22.61
CA LYS A 145 -8.14 26.81 -22.06
C LYS A 145 -7.53 28.06 -22.69
N PRO A 146 -6.89 28.97 -21.93
CA PRO A 146 -6.11 30.05 -22.53
C PRO A 146 -4.78 29.50 -23.06
N SER A 147 -4.49 29.84 -24.31
CA SER A 147 -3.17 29.74 -24.93
C SER A 147 -2.32 30.95 -24.56
N SER A 148 -1.11 30.72 -24.07
CA SER A 148 0.04 31.63 -24.14
C SER A 148 1.32 30.84 -23.98
#